data_AF-A0A8T6EVR4-F1
#
_entry.id   AF-A0A8T6EVR4-F1
#
_cell.length_a   1.000
_cell.length_b   1.000
_cell.length_c   1.000
_cell.angle_alpha   90.00
_cell.angle_beta   90.00
_cell.angle_gamma   90.00
#
_symmetry.space_group_name_H-M   'P 1'
#
loop_
_entity.id
_entity.type
_entity.pdbx_description
1 polymer ?
#
loop_
_entity_poly.entity_id
_entity_poly.type
_entity_poly.pdbx_seq_one_letter_code
_entity_poly.pdbx_strand_id
1 'polypeptide(L)'
;MDGDSLEDAIKQLQQREGTKNPDHIGSWSRGQQPPDEIPELNEWARAINVDSVIWTKLPPNFNDGDNGKPRVEDVLRYLRKLTGTARDAAEKYIRRAPRQIDTAYRRRIEAELQWLPKAGDK
;
A
#
# COMPACT_ATOMS: atom_id res chain seq x y z
N MET A 1 -2.03 28.90 9.06
CA MET A 1 -1.62 27.81 9.98
C MET A 1 -0.81 26.93 9.08
N ASP A 2 0.48 27.20 9.08
CA ASP A 2 1.33 26.98 7.93
C ASP A 2 1.99 25.62 8.12
N GLY A 3 1.47 24.62 7.40
CA GLY A 3 1.89 23.22 7.48
C GLY A 3 3.22 22.98 6.77
N ASP A 4 4.25 23.77 7.11
CA ASP A 4 5.54 23.79 6.40
C ASP A 4 6.64 22.97 7.09
N SER A 5 6.33 22.24 8.16
CA SER A 5 7.27 21.31 8.80
C SER A 5 6.98 19.86 8.43
N LEU A 6 8.04 19.06 8.27
CA LEU A 6 7.93 17.61 8.08
C LEU A 6 7.16 16.94 9.23
N GLU A 7 7.30 17.45 10.45
CA GLU A 7 6.61 16.94 11.63
C GLU A 7 5.09 17.14 11.52
N ASP A 8 4.65 18.32 11.07
CA ASP A 8 3.22 18.60 10.85
C ASP A 8 2.65 17.75 9.73
N ALA A 9 3.42 17.53 8.66
CA ALA A 9 3.01 16.65 7.56
C ALA A 9 2.84 15.19 8.02
N ILE A 10 3.74 14.69 8.88
CA ILE A 10 3.62 13.37 9.50
C ILE A 10 2.36 13.29 10.37
N LYS A 11 2.11 14.29 11.24
CA LYS A 11 0.92 14.32 12.11
C LYS A 11 -0.38 14.33 11.31
N GLN A 12 -0.45 15.11 10.24
CA GLN A 12 -1.61 15.16 9.36
C GLN A 12 -1.84 13.80 8.69
N LEU A 13 -0.77 13.15 8.22
CA LEU A 13 -0.87 11.82 7.63
C LEU A 13 -1.30 10.77 8.66
N GLN A 14 -0.78 10.81 9.90
CA GLN A 14 -1.22 9.94 11.00
C GLN A 14 -2.72 10.08 11.26
N GLN A 15 -3.22 11.31 11.31
CA GLN A 15 -4.63 11.59 11.58
C GLN A 15 -5.52 11.08 10.46
N ARG A 16 -5.09 11.23 9.20
CA ARG A 16 -5.78 10.71 8.01
C ARG A 16 -5.86 9.18 8.00
N GLU A 17 -4.77 8.51 8.37
CA GLU A 17 -4.69 7.05 8.42
C GLU A 17 -5.27 6.46 9.72
N GLY A 18 -5.73 7.31 10.65
CA GLY A 18 -6.32 6.88 11.92
C GLY A 18 -5.34 6.16 12.85
N THR A 19 -4.03 6.40 12.70
CA THR A 19 -2.99 5.73 13.47
C THR A 19 -2.34 6.66 14.49
N LYS A 20 -2.03 6.12 15.68
CA LYS A 20 -1.29 6.83 16.73
C LYS A 20 0.18 6.41 16.80
N ASN A 21 0.57 5.37 16.05
CA ASN A 21 1.94 4.89 16.05
C ASN A 21 2.76 5.68 15.01
N PRO A 22 3.83 6.39 15.41
CA PRO A 22 4.71 7.08 14.45
C PRO A 22 5.38 6.13 13.46
N ASP A 23 5.64 4.87 13.84
CA ASP A 23 6.30 3.90 12.96
C ASP A 23 5.43 3.48 11.76
N HIS A 24 4.13 3.80 11.81
CA HIS A 24 3.20 3.56 10.70
C HIS A 24 3.25 4.65 9.63
N ILE A 25 4.05 5.69 9.82
CA ILE A 25 4.34 6.70 8.81
C ILE A 25 5.83 6.61 8.47
N GLY A 26 6.11 6.25 7.22
CA GLY A 26 7.46 6.35 6.68
C GLY A 26 7.78 7.80 6.37
N SER A 27 9.01 8.21 6.67
CA SER A 27 9.54 9.50 6.26
C SER A 27 10.98 9.36 5.79
N TRP A 28 11.37 10.23 4.87
CA TRP A 28 12.71 10.35 4.36
C TRP A 28 12.98 11.80 4.01
N SER A 29 14.19 12.27 4.29
CA SER A 29 14.69 13.59 3.90
C SER A 29 16.00 13.47 3.14
N ARG A 30 16.26 14.43 2.25
CA ARG A 30 17.51 14.52 1.50
C ARG A 30 18.73 14.43 2.43
N GLY A 31 19.66 13.55 2.07
CA GLY A 31 20.85 13.26 2.87
C GLY A 31 20.70 12.07 3.82
N GLN A 32 19.49 11.55 4.03
CA GLN A 32 19.27 10.28 4.70
C GLN A 32 19.44 9.11 3.72
N GLN A 33 19.81 7.94 4.24
CA GLN A 33 19.80 6.69 3.49
C GLN A 33 18.34 6.34 3.13
N PRO A 34 18.04 5.97 1.87
CA PRO A 34 16.71 5.49 1.52
C PRO A 34 16.40 4.18 2.28
N PRO A 35 15.12 3.93 2.60
CA PRO A 35 14.71 2.67 3.19
C PRO A 35 14.96 1.52 2.20
N ASP A 36 15.31 0.33 2.70
CA ASP A 36 15.59 -0.85 1.88
C ASP A 36 14.39 -1.24 1.00
N GLU A 37 13.17 -0.91 1.43
CA GLU A 37 11.94 -1.17 0.68
C GLU A 37 11.75 -0.24 -0.53
N ILE A 38 12.45 0.91 -0.58
CA ILE A 38 12.36 1.92 -1.65
C ILE A 38 13.77 2.42 -2.01
N PRO A 39 14.64 1.57 -2.59
CA PRO A 39 16.04 1.91 -2.79
C PRO A 39 16.24 3.10 -3.75
N GLU A 40 15.35 3.28 -4.72
CA GLU A 40 15.39 4.34 -5.72
C GLU A 40 14.78 5.68 -5.23
N LEU A 41 14.38 5.76 -3.94
CA LEU A 41 13.70 6.93 -3.39
C LEU A 41 14.54 8.20 -3.54
N ASN A 42 15.85 8.09 -3.32
CA ASN A 42 16.77 9.23 -3.37
C ASN A 42 16.92 9.76 -4.81
N GLU A 43 17.11 8.88 -5.80
CA GLU A 43 17.21 9.24 -7.21
C GLU A 43 15.91 9.87 -7.71
N TRP A 44 14.77 9.26 -7.39
CA TRP A 44 13.46 9.78 -7.74
C TRP A 44 13.24 11.17 -7.12
N ALA A 45 13.49 11.33 -5.82
CA ALA A 45 13.30 12.59 -5.12
C ALA A 45 14.17 13.72 -5.69
N ARG A 46 15.41 13.41 -6.08
CA ARG A 46 16.32 14.35 -6.76
C ARG A 46 15.78 14.74 -8.14
N ALA A 47 15.29 13.79 -8.91
CA ALA A 47 14.79 14.02 -10.27
C ALA A 47 13.59 14.99 -10.29
N ILE A 48 12.76 14.97 -9.25
CA ILE A 48 11.59 15.85 -9.11
C ILE A 48 11.82 17.04 -8.15
N ASN A 49 13.07 17.21 -7.68
CA ASN A 49 13.49 18.27 -6.76
C ASN A 49 12.62 18.41 -5.50
N VAL A 50 12.39 17.31 -4.78
CA VAL A 50 11.77 17.32 -3.45
C VAL A 50 12.82 17.12 -2.35
N ASP A 51 12.60 17.74 -1.19
CA ASP A 51 13.51 17.69 -0.04
C ASP A 51 13.14 16.58 0.94
N SER A 52 11.85 16.28 1.07
CA SER A 52 11.32 15.26 1.99
C SER A 52 10.14 14.51 1.38
N VAL A 53 9.99 13.25 1.78
CA VAL A 53 8.91 12.36 1.34
C VAL A 53 8.30 11.71 2.57
N ILE A 54 6.97 11.66 2.63
CA ILE A 54 6.22 10.92 3.65
C ILE A 54 5.26 9.95 2.98
N TRP A 55 5.06 8.78 3.59
CA TRP A 55 4.14 7.77 3.07
C TRP A 55 3.55 6.91 4.19
N THR A 56 2.45 6.25 3.88
CA THR A 56 1.80 5.32 4.80
C THR A 56 2.60 4.01 4.88
N LYS A 57 3.00 3.62 6.09
CA LYS A 57 3.74 2.38 6.42
C LYS A 57 2.93 1.51 7.39
N LEU A 58 1.62 1.38 7.15
CA LEU A 58 0.75 0.57 8.00
C LEU A 58 1.12 -0.92 7.89
N PRO A 59 1.16 -1.66 9.01
CA PRO A 59 1.32 -3.11 8.96
C PRO A 59 0.07 -3.74 8.33
N PRO A 60 0.21 -4.90 7.66
CA PRO A 60 -0.94 -5.62 7.16
C PRO A 60 -1.86 -6.08 8.30
N ASN A 61 -3.17 -6.06 8.07
CA ASN A 61 -4.18 -6.50 9.04
C ASN A 61 -4.30 -8.04 9.16
N PHE A 62 -3.34 -8.80 8.62
CA PHE A 62 -3.33 -10.26 8.70
C PHE A 62 -2.42 -10.69 9.86
N ASN A 63 -3.02 -11.21 10.93
CA ASN A 63 -2.30 -11.57 12.16
C ASN A 63 -1.38 -12.79 12.05
N ASP A 64 -1.39 -13.53 10.91
CA ASP A 64 -0.78 -14.86 10.80
C ASP A 64 0.39 -14.96 9.79
N GLY A 65 0.94 -13.84 9.33
CA GLY A 65 2.02 -13.81 8.32
C GLY A 65 3.44 -13.70 8.90
N ASP A 66 4.42 -14.37 8.27
CA ASP A 66 5.86 -14.13 8.52
C ASP A 66 6.20 -12.66 8.25
N ASN A 67 6.82 -11.98 9.21
CA ASN A 67 7.17 -10.55 9.14
C ASN A 67 6.00 -9.63 8.77
N GLY A 68 4.78 -10.00 9.16
CA GLY A 68 3.58 -9.20 8.94
C GLY A 68 3.02 -9.25 7.51
N LYS A 69 3.64 -9.95 6.56
CA LYS A 69 3.08 -10.12 5.20
C LYS A 69 2.22 -11.39 5.14
N PRO A 70 0.94 -11.32 4.74
CA PRO A 70 0.10 -12.51 4.66
C PRO A 70 0.64 -13.47 3.61
N ARG A 71 0.54 -14.78 3.83
CA ARG A 71 0.82 -15.75 2.76
C ARG A 71 -0.28 -15.67 1.71
N VAL A 72 0.05 -15.93 0.44
CA VAL A 72 -0.94 -15.80 -0.65
C VAL A 72 -2.11 -16.77 -0.46
N GLU A 73 -1.87 -17.92 0.15
CA GLU A 73 -2.86 -18.92 0.51
C GLU A 73 -3.87 -18.38 1.54
N ASP A 74 -3.41 -17.59 2.50
CA ASP A 74 -4.25 -16.98 3.53
C ASP A 74 -5.13 -15.89 2.92
N VAL A 75 -4.59 -15.10 2.00
CA VAL A 75 -5.36 -14.10 1.22
C VAL A 75 -6.45 -14.79 0.41
N LEU A 76 -6.12 -15.85 -0.34
CA LEU A 76 -7.09 -16.60 -1.13
C LEU A 76 -8.18 -17.21 -0.24
N ARG A 77 -7.79 -17.81 0.88
CA ARG A 77 -8.73 -18.39 1.86
C ARG A 77 -9.67 -17.32 2.40
N TYR A 78 -9.15 -16.13 2.73
CA TYR A 78 -9.97 -15.00 3.17
C TYR A 78 -10.96 -14.57 2.08
N LEU A 79 -10.48 -14.31 0.86
CA LEU A 79 -11.33 -13.86 -0.25
C LEU A 79 -12.42 -14.88 -0.62
N ARG A 80 -12.13 -16.18 -0.53
CA ARG A 80 -13.12 -17.25 -0.75
C ARG A 80 -14.25 -17.25 0.27
N LYS A 81 -13.97 -16.85 1.51
CA LYS A 81 -14.95 -16.78 2.60
C LYS A 81 -15.86 -15.55 2.51
N LEU A 82 -15.47 -14.52 1.76
CA LEU A 82 -16.30 -13.34 1.58
C LEU A 82 -17.59 -13.69 0.83
N THR A 83 -18.69 -13.10 1.29
CA THR A 83 -20.02 -13.22 0.69
C THR A 83 -20.70 -11.85 0.61
N GLY A 84 -21.75 -11.75 -0.21
CA GLY A 84 -22.52 -10.52 -0.38
C GLY A 84 -21.67 -9.31 -0.78
N THR A 85 -22.03 -8.14 -0.23
CA THR A 85 -21.42 -6.85 -0.58
C THR A 85 -19.92 -6.78 -0.33
N ALA A 86 -19.41 -7.51 0.68
CA ALA A 86 -17.98 -7.57 0.97
C ALA A 86 -17.19 -8.27 -0.16
N ARG A 87 -17.75 -9.37 -0.70
CA ARG A 87 -17.15 -10.07 -1.84
C ARG A 87 -17.18 -9.20 -3.08
N ASP A 88 -18.33 -8.58 -3.36
CA ASP A 88 -18.50 -7.72 -4.54
C ASP A 88 -17.54 -6.54 -4.52
N ALA A 89 -17.36 -5.92 -3.35
CA ALA A 89 -16.42 -4.83 -3.15
C ALA A 89 -14.96 -5.29 -3.37
N ALA A 90 -14.57 -6.43 -2.82
CA ALA A 90 -13.22 -6.98 -2.97
C ALA A 90 -12.91 -7.33 -4.43
N GLU A 91 -13.83 -8.04 -5.10
CA GLU A 91 -13.70 -8.38 -6.51
C GLU A 91 -13.60 -7.12 -7.37
N LYS A 92 -14.50 -6.15 -7.16
CA LYS A 92 -14.50 -4.87 -7.89
C LYS A 92 -13.18 -4.12 -7.70
N TYR A 93 -12.66 -4.09 -6.47
CA TYR A 93 -11.38 -3.44 -6.17
C TYR A 93 -10.23 -4.10 -6.94
N ILE A 94 -10.11 -5.42 -6.88
CA ILE A 94 -9.04 -6.19 -7.52
C ILE A 94 -9.11 -6.06 -9.05
N ARG A 95 -10.31 -6.19 -9.64
CA ARG A 95 -10.50 -6.05 -11.10
C ARG A 95 -10.19 -4.64 -11.63
N ARG A 96 -10.33 -3.61 -10.79
CA ARG A 96 -10.08 -2.20 -11.14
C ARG A 96 -8.68 -1.72 -10.80
N ALA A 97 -7.88 -2.51 -10.06
CA ALA A 97 -6.51 -2.15 -9.77
C ALA A 97 -5.74 -1.93 -11.09
N PRO A 98 -4.97 -0.83 -11.23
CA PRO A 98 -4.21 -0.54 -12.45
C PRO A 98 -3.27 -1.69 -12.81
N ARG A 99 -3.04 -1.95 -14.10
CA ARG A 99 -2.18 -3.07 -14.54
C ARG A 99 -0.74 -2.95 -14.05
N GLN A 100 -0.28 -1.73 -13.76
CA GLN A 100 1.03 -1.48 -13.16
C GLN A 100 1.16 -2.09 -11.75
N ILE A 101 0.05 -2.31 -11.04
CA ILE A 101 0.03 -3.01 -9.76
C ILE A 101 -0.10 -4.51 -10.03
N ASP A 102 0.96 -5.10 -10.57
CA ASP A 102 1.07 -6.53 -10.90
C ASP A 102 1.92 -7.26 -9.85
N THR A 103 1.25 -7.68 -8.78
CA THR A 103 1.90 -8.39 -7.67
C THR A 103 1.69 -9.90 -7.78
N ALA A 104 2.56 -10.69 -7.14
CA ALA A 104 2.39 -12.15 -7.05
C ALA A 104 1.01 -12.55 -6.48
N TYR A 105 0.50 -11.79 -5.50
CA TYR A 105 -0.86 -11.96 -4.96
C TYR A 105 -1.91 -11.77 -6.04
N ARG A 106 -1.83 -10.69 -6.83
CA ARG A 106 -2.80 -10.39 -7.88
C ARG A 106 -2.86 -11.52 -8.91
N ARG A 107 -1.70 -11.94 -9.43
CA ARG A 107 -1.63 -13.04 -10.40
C ARG A 107 -2.28 -14.32 -9.86
N ARG A 108 -2.04 -14.63 -8.60
CA ARG A 108 -2.64 -15.82 -7.97
C ARG A 108 -4.14 -15.67 -7.76
N ILE A 109 -4.62 -14.50 -7.34
CA ILE A 109 -6.05 -14.21 -7.20
C ILE A 109 -6.76 -14.34 -8.55
N GLU A 110 -6.19 -13.78 -9.60
CA GLU A 110 -6.73 -13.85 -10.97
C GLU A 110 -6.84 -15.31 -11.45
N ALA A 111 -5.79 -16.11 -11.25
CA ALA A 111 -5.79 -17.53 -11.62
C ALA A 111 -6.83 -18.35 -10.83
N GLU A 112 -6.95 -18.10 -9.53
CA GLU A 112 -7.75 -18.94 -8.62
C GLU A 112 -9.23 -18.53 -8.50
N LEU A 113 -9.52 -17.24 -8.61
CA LEU A 113 -10.87 -16.69 -8.43
C LEU A 113 -11.46 -16.14 -9.73
N GLN A 114 -10.69 -16.11 -10.83
CA GLN A 114 -11.11 -15.59 -12.13
C GLN A 114 -11.53 -14.10 -12.07
N TRP A 115 -10.94 -13.36 -11.13
CA TRP A 115 -11.16 -11.93 -10.92
C TRP A 115 -10.28 -11.07 -11.84
N LEU A 116 -10.40 -11.31 -13.15
CA LEU A 116 -9.58 -10.70 -14.19
C LEU A 116 -9.82 -9.17 -14.34
N PRO A 117 -8.79 -8.41 -14.75
CA PRO A 117 -8.93 -6.98 -15.02
C PRO A 117 -10.04 -6.73 -16.04
N LYS A 118 -10.91 -5.76 -15.79
CA LYS A 118 -11.82 -5.31 -16.85
C LYS A 118 -11.01 -4.57 -17.91
N ALA A 119 -11.30 -4.82 -19.20
CA ALA A 119 -10.82 -3.95 -20.27
C ALA A 119 -11.28 -2.52 -19.92
N GLY A 120 -10.32 -1.60 -19.78
CA GLY A 120 -10.57 -0.31 -19.17
C GLY A 120 -11.61 0.50 -19.96
N ASP A 121 -12.59 1.04 -19.26
CA ASP A 121 -13.14 2.33 -19.64
C ASP A 121 -11.98 3.34 -19.47
N LYS A 122 -11.51 3.85 -20.61
CA LYS A 122 -10.55 4.96 -20.67
C LYS A 122 -11.18 6.23 -20.14
#